data_AF-A0A7S3HB71-F1
#
_entry.id   AF-A0A7S3HB71-F1
#
_cell.length_a   1.000
_cell.length_b   1.000
_cell.length_c   1.000
_cell.angle_alpha   90.00
_cell.angle_beta   90.00
_cell.angle_gamma   90.00
#
_symmetry.space_group_name_H-M   'P 1'
#
loop_
_entity.id
_entity.type
_entity.pdbx_description
1 polymer ?
#
loop_
_entity_poly.entity_id
_entity_poly.type
_entity_poly.pdbx_seq_one_letter_code
_entity_poly.pdbx_strand_id
1 'polypeptide(L)'
;VHCHSFFRIHLAMSQILDLLKQLPIELAMAGILVGICVVMGAISLTLTVRPDYLTVQSWLPPKSNAAKREFEVYSLYYTAAWIGVFALVILWQTYEHFNADSYMILCVSLALPFLLQPILFPFRAEKALPLFLRYSFKANVWIAIFSFVGNYWYTHYFYAVLKARYTFPAHRLNDVPIALFFATHFYFCTYHTFSNIILRRIETRYLPGWSRTVFFWAAVVAFSYFTGFME
;
A
#
# COMPACT_ATOMS: atom_id res chain seq x y z
N VAL A 1 18.66 -37.48 21.58
CA VAL A 1 18.42 -36.18 22.24
C VAL A 1 17.84 -35.12 21.30
N HIS A 2 18.14 -35.11 19.98
CA HIS A 2 17.56 -34.13 19.04
C HIS A 2 16.06 -34.29 18.68
N CYS A 3 15.47 -35.48 18.84
CA CYS A 3 14.06 -35.72 18.44
C CYS A 3 13.02 -35.12 19.42
N HIS A 4 13.37 -35.00 20.71
CA HIS A 4 12.46 -34.51 21.75
C HIS A 4 12.23 -32.98 21.71
N SER A 5 13.18 -32.23 21.17
CA SER A 5 13.09 -30.77 21.05
C SER A 5 12.19 -30.36 19.87
N PHE A 6 12.25 -31.09 18.75
CA PHE A 6 11.43 -30.83 17.57
C PHE A 6 9.93 -31.07 17.85
N PHE A 7 9.60 -32.11 18.62
CA PHE A 7 8.22 -32.45 18.98
C PHE A 7 7.58 -31.41 19.91
N ARG A 8 8.34 -30.82 20.85
CA ARG A 8 7.86 -29.75 21.73
C ARG A 8 7.58 -28.44 20.98
N ILE A 9 8.41 -28.10 20.00
CA ILE A 9 8.20 -26.92 19.15
C ILE A 9 6.93 -27.11 18.32
N HIS A 10 6.72 -28.31 17.77
CA HIS A 10 5.54 -28.59 16.97
C HIS A 10 4.23 -28.56 17.78
N LEU A 11 4.25 -29.08 19.02
CA LEU A 11 3.11 -29.02 19.94
C LEU A 11 2.80 -27.58 20.39
N ALA A 12 3.83 -26.80 20.73
CA ALA A 12 3.66 -25.40 21.13
C ALA A 12 3.12 -24.56 19.97
N MET A 13 3.59 -24.81 18.74
CA MET A 13 3.08 -24.13 17.55
C MET A 13 1.63 -24.51 17.24
N SER A 14 1.26 -25.79 17.44
CA SER A 14 -0.13 -26.26 17.34
C SER A 14 -1.04 -25.59 18.35
N GLN A 15 -0.62 -25.50 19.61
CA GLN A 15 -1.41 -24.87 20.67
C GLN A 15 -1.57 -23.36 20.45
N ILE A 16 -0.54 -22.68 19.95
CA ILE A 16 -0.63 -21.25 19.57
C ILE A 16 -1.60 -21.07 18.40
N LEU A 17 -1.57 -21.96 17.40
CA LEU A 17 -2.51 -21.95 16.28
C LEU A 17 -3.96 -22.16 16.74
N ASP A 18 -4.19 -23.06 17.70
CA ASP A 18 -5.52 -23.31 18.23
C ASP A 18 -6.02 -22.17 19.13
N LEU A 19 -5.12 -21.49 19.86
CA LEU A 19 -5.44 -20.28 20.61
C LEU A 19 -5.79 -19.10 19.69
N LEU A 20 -5.07 -18.95 18.58
CA LEU A 20 -5.34 -17.93 17.56
C LEU A 20 -6.69 -18.16 16.86
N LYS A 21 -7.12 -19.42 16.68
CA LYS A 21 -8.44 -19.75 16.11
C LYS A 21 -9.61 -19.40 17.04
N GLN A 22 -9.37 -19.28 18.34
CA GLN A 22 -10.39 -18.95 19.34
C GLN A 22 -10.54 -17.44 19.58
N LEU A 23 -9.56 -16.64 19.13
CA LEU A 23 -9.63 -15.18 19.21
C LEU A 23 -10.57 -14.62 18.13
N PRO A 24 -11.27 -13.50 18.40
CA PRO A 24 -11.92 -12.76 17.33
C PRO A 24 -10.86 -12.40 16.28
N ILE A 25 -11.24 -12.52 15.00
CA ILE A 25 -10.30 -12.46 13.87
C ILE A 25 -9.45 -11.18 13.88
N GLU A 26 -10.04 -10.07 14.34
CA GLU A 26 -9.36 -8.77 14.50
C GLU A 26 -8.17 -8.85 15.47
N LEU A 27 -8.33 -9.52 16.62
CA LEU A 27 -7.23 -9.69 17.59
C LEU A 27 -6.16 -10.63 17.06
N ALA A 28 -6.55 -11.68 16.32
CA ALA A 28 -5.59 -12.58 15.68
C ALA A 28 -4.75 -11.84 14.63
N MET A 29 -5.38 -11.02 13.78
CA MET A 29 -4.68 -10.23 12.76
C MET A 29 -3.79 -9.14 13.37
N ALA A 30 -4.30 -8.42 14.39
CA ALA A 30 -3.50 -7.45 15.13
C ALA A 30 -2.28 -8.12 15.80
N GLY A 31 -2.46 -9.31 16.39
CA GLY A 31 -1.37 -10.10 16.97
C GLY A 31 -0.30 -10.47 15.95
N ILE A 32 -0.69 -10.88 14.74
CA ILE A 32 0.24 -11.17 13.63
C ILE A 32 1.02 -9.90 13.24
N LEU A 33 0.33 -8.76 13.07
CA LEU A 33 0.98 -7.49 12.73
C LEU A 33 1.99 -7.07 13.81
N VAL A 34 1.62 -7.16 15.10
CA VAL A 34 2.53 -6.90 16.22
C VAL A 34 3.73 -7.84 16.18
N GLY A 35 3.52 -9.13 15.92
CA GLY A 35 4.59 -10.10 15.77
C GLY A 35 5.58 -9.73 14.66
N ILE A 36 5.07 -9.33 13.49
CA ILE A 36 5.90 -8.86 12.37
C ILE A 36 6.71 -7.62 12.79
N CYS A 37 6.09 -6.64 13.46
CA CYS A 37 6.76 -5.44 13.95
C CYS A 37 7.86 -5.76 14.97
N VAL A 38 7.63 -6.71 15.89
CA VAL A 38 8.63 -7.13 16.88
C VAL A 38 9.83 -7.80 16.18
N VAL A 39 9.59 -8.70 15.23
CA VAL A 39 10.65 -9.36 14.46
C VAL A 39 11.45 -8.34 13.67
N MET A 40 10.78 -7.40 13.00
CA MET A 40 11.44 -6.30 12.29
C MET A 40 12.26 -5.43 13.24
N GLY A 41 11.73 -5.11 14.42
CA GLY A 41 12.44 -4.39 15.48
C GLY A 41 13.73 -5.12 15.88
N ALA A 42 13.66 -6.43 16.13
CA ALA A 42 14.82 -7.24 16.47
C ALA A 42 15.87 -7.28 15.34
N ILE A 43 15.44 -7.46 14.08
CA ILE A 43 16.35 -7.42 12.92
C ILE A 43 17.01 -6.04 12.82
N SER A 44 16.27 -4.97 13.09
CA SER A 44 16.80 -3.60 12.98
C SER A 44 17.98 -3.33 13.92
N LEU A 45 18.08 -4.04 15.05
CA LEU A 45 19.20 -3.96 15.99
C LEU A 45 20.49 -4.59 15.42
N THR A 46 20.37 -5.49 14.46
CA THR A 46 21.52 -6.14 13.81
C THR A 46 22.06 -5.35 12.61
N LEU A 47 21.38 -4.28 12.22
CA LEU A 47 21.73 -3.50 11.04
C LEU A 47 22.82 -2.48 11.34
N THR A 48 23.88 -2.48 10.53
CA THR A 48 24.90 -1.45 10.54
C THR A 48 24.42 -0.21 9.79
N VAL A 49 24.30 0.90 10.52
CA VAL A 49 23.98 2.21 9.96
C VAL A 49 25.18 2.71 9.15
N ARG A 50 24.89 3.21 7.96
CA ARG A 50 25.88 3.79 7.05
C ARG A 50 26.52 5.06 7.69
N PRO A 51 27.84 5.23 7.71
CA PRO A 51 28.50 6.38 8.36
C PRO A 51 28.13 7.74 7.74
N ASP A 52 27.99 7.79 6.41
CA ASP A 52 27.54 8.94 5.62
C ASP A 52 26.02 9.15 5.65
N TYR A 53 25.28 8.37 6.44
CA TYR A 53 23.82 8.46 6.46
C TYR A 53 23.29 9.86 6.79
N LEU A 54 23.93 10.61 7.70
CA LEU A 54 23.50 11.97 8.07
C LEU A 54 23.65 12.98 6.92
N THR A 55 24.59 12.77 6.00
CA THR A 55 24.83 13.66 4.86
C THR A 55 24.01 13.25 3.62
N VAL A 56 23.61 11.99 3.51
CA VAL A 56 22.86 11.43 2.37
C VAL A 56 21.35 11.35 2.64
N GLN A 57 20.85 11.95 3.73
CA GLN A 57 19.44 11.86 4.11
C GLN A 57 18.49 12.37 3.01
N SER A 58 17.65 11.48 2.51
CA SER A 58 16.44 11.89 1.79
C SER A 58 15.36 10.82 1.87
N TRP A 59 14.23 11.16 2.50
CA TRP A 59 12.99 10.36 2.43
C TRP A 59 12.43 10.37 1.01
N LEU A 60 12.63 11.49 0.32
CA LEU A 60 12.23 11.71 -1.06
C LEU A 60 13.34 11.28 -2.03
N PRO A 61 13.08 11.21 -3.34
CA PRO A 61 14.12 11.02 -4.33
C PRO A 61 15.13 12.19 -4.30
N PRO A 62 16.40 11.96 -4.71
CA PRO A 62 17.40 13.01 -4.79
C PRO A 62 16.98 14.07 -5.81
N LYS A 63 17.49 15.30 -5.66
CA LYS A 63 17.20 16.41 -6.59
C LYS A 63 17.61 16.11 -8.04
N SER A 64 18.58 15.21 -8.25
CA SER A 64 18.97 14.72 -9.57
C SER A 64 17.84 14.01 -10.31
N ASN A 65 16.89 13.43 -9.59
CA ASN A 65 15.66 12.85 -10.15
C ASN A 65 14.45 13.70 -9.76
N ALA A 66 14.41 14.93 -10.28
CA ALA A 66 13.38 15.90 -9.98
C ALA A 66 11.97 15.43 -10.36
N ALA A 67 11.80 14.76 -11.50
CA ALA A 67 10.49 14.28 -11.97
C ALA A 67 9.84 13.29 -10.99
N LYS A 68 10.60 12.28 -10.54
CA LYS A 68 10.12 11.33 -9.52
C LYS A 68 9.83 12.02 -8.20
N ARG A 69 10.68 12.98 -7.80
CA ARG A 69 10.53 13.74 -6.55
C ARG A 69 9.26 14.59 -6.54
N GLU A 70 9.00 15.33 -7.60
CA GLU A 70 7.80 16.18 -7.73
C GLU A 70 6.52 15.33 -7.68
N PHE A 71 6.51 14.17 -8.35
CA PHE A 71 5.39 13.23 -8.29
C PHE A 71 5.15 12.65 -6.89
N GLU A 72 6.20 12.16 -6.20
CA GLU A 72 6.03 11.61 -4.84
C GLU A 72 5.55 12.68 -3.85
N VAL A 73 6.05 13.92 -3.96
CA VAL A 73 5.59 15.04 -3.13
C VAL A 73 4.12 15.35 -3.39
N TYR A 74 3.72 15.43 -4.67
CA TYR A 74 2.32 15.61 -5.05
C TYR A 74 1.43 14.50 -4.48
N SER A 75 1.85 13.25 -4.64
CA SER A 75 1.12 12.10 -4.14
C SER A 75 0.96 12.13 -2.62
N LEU A 76 1.96 12.57 -1.86
CA LEU A 76 1.85 12.73 -0.39
C LEU A 76 0.82 13.78 0.01
N TYR A 77 0.85 14.96 -0.60
CA TYR A 77 -0.13 16.01 -0.31
C TYR A 77 -1.54 15.58 -0.71
N TYR A 78 -1.68 14.99 -1.89
CA TYR A 78 -2.98 14.53 -2.37
C TYR A 78 -3.51 13.33 -1.57
N THR A 79 -2.61 12.52 -1.01
CA THR A 79 -2.97 11.45 -0.05
C THR A 79 -3.73 12.01 1.15
N ALA A 80 -3.21 13.08 1.77
CA ALA A 80 -3.89 13.72 2.88
C ALA A 80 -5.26 14.30 2.45
N ALA A 81 -5.35 14.84 1.23
CA ALA A 81 -6.60 15.39 0.71
C ALA A 81 -7.69 14.33 0.53
N TRP A 82 -7.41 13.23 -0.17
CA TRP A 82 -8.44 12.20 -0.40
C TRP A 82 -8.81 11.46 0.89
N ILE A 83 -7.84 11.20 1.79
CA ILE A 83 -8.12 10.64 3.11
C ILE A 83 -9.03 11.58 3.90
N GLY A 84 -8.77 12.89 3.83
CA GLY A 84 -9.62 13.91 4.44
C GLY A 84 -11.06 13.81 3.93
N VAL A 85 -11.26 13.69 2.61
CA VAL A 85 -12.60 13.52 2.03
C VAL A 85 -13.30 12.27 2.57
N PHE A 86 -12.64 11.12 2.62
CA PHE A 86 -13.23 9.91 3.18
C PHE A 86 -13.53 10.03 4.67
N ALA A 87 -12.63 10.66 5.44
CA ALA A 87 -12.85 10.91 6.86
C ALA A 87 -14.12 11.75 7.07
N LEU A 88 -14.32 12.79 6.26
CA LEU A 88 -15.54 13.59 6.28
C LEU A 88 -16.78 12.79 5.89
N VAL A 89 -16.70 11.95 4.85
CA VAL A 89 -17.81 11.06 4.42
C VAL A 89 -18.25 10.13 5.55
N ILE A 90 -17.28 9.57 6.28
CA ILE A 90 -17.51 8.66 7.41
C ILE A 90 -18.04 9.42 8.63
N LEU A 91 -17.41 10.54 9.00
CA LEU A 91 -17.81 11.35 10.17
C LEU A 91 -19.25 11.85 10.07
N TRP A 92 -19.70 12.19 8.86
CA TRP A 92 -21.08 12.60 8.60
C TRP A 92 -22.01 11.48 8.15
N GLN A 93 -21.54 10.23 8.10
CA GLN A 93 -22.30 9.05 7.65
C GLN A 93 -23.00 9.24 6.31
N THR A 94 -22.45 10.09 5.44
CA THR A 94 -23.06 10.42 4.13
C THR A 94 -23.17 9.20 3.23
N TYR A 95 -22.30 8.19 3.44
CA TYR A 95 -22.32 6.92 2.72
C TYR A 95 -23.63 6.15 2.86
N GLU A 96 -24.42 6.36 3.93
CA GLU A 96 -25.71 5.69 4.12
C GLU A 96 -26.75 6.09 3.07
N HIS A 97 -26.57 7.28 2.48
CA HIS A 97 -27.47 7.84 1.46
C HIS A 97 -26.90 7.68 0.05
N PHE A 98 -25.75 7.00 -0.10
CA PHE A 98 -25.13 6.83 -1.41
C PHE A 98 -25.84 5.76 -2.23
N ASN A 99 -26.13 6.12 -3.47
CA ASN A 99 -26.51 5.18 -4.51
C ASN A 99 -25.27 4.83 -5.36
N ALA A 100 -25.47 3.97 -6.38
CA ALA A 100 -24.39 3.54 -7.27
C ALA A 100 -23.67 4.71 -7.96
N ASP A 101 -24.41 5.77 -8.31
CA ASP A 101 -23.85 6.95 -8.98
C ASP A 101 -23.05 7.83 -8.02
N SER A 102 -23.52 8.00 -6.78
CA SER A 102 -22.78 8.74 -5.74
C SER A 102 -21.40 8.13 -5.49
N TYR A 103 -21.31 6.80 -5.40
CA TYR A 103 -20.03 6.11 -5.25
C TYR A 103 -19.12 6.30 -6.46
N MET A 104 -19.68 6.24 -7.68
CA MET A 104 -18.93 6.50 -8.90
C MET A 104 -18.39 7.92 -8.95
N ILE A 105 -19.24 8.92 -8.71
CA ILE A 105 -18.87 10.34 -8.71
C ILE A 105 -17.76 10.59 -7.70
N LEU A 106 -17.91 10.09 -6.47
CA LEU A 106 -16.89 10.25 -5.44
C LEU A 106 -15.56 9.63 -5.87
N CYS A 107 -15.54 8.35 -6.25
CA CYS A 107 -14.29 7.65 -6.56
C CYS A 107 -13.61 8.19 -7.83
N VAL A 108 -14.39 8.51 -8.87
CA VAL A 108 -13.86 9.13 -10.10
C VAL A 108 -13.29 10.51 -9.78
N SER A 109 -14.04 11.35 -9.05
CA SER A 109 -13.56 12.70 -8.70
C SER A 109 -12.25 12.69 -7.90
N LEU A 110 -12.04 11.68 -7.05
CA LEU A 110 -10.79 11.49 -6.31
C LEU A 110 -9.66 10.87 -7.15
N ALA A 111 -9.98 10.09 -8.18
CA ALA A 111 -8.97 9.58 -9.11
C ALA A 111 -8.50 10.66 -10.11
N LEU A 112 -9.38 11.58 -10.50
CA LEU A 112 -9.14 12.56 -11.55
C LEU A 112 -7.89 13.44 -11.30
N PRO A 113 -7.61 13.96 -10.10
CA PRO A 113 -6.40 14.74 -9.88
C PRO A 113 -5.11 13.97 -10.15
N PHE A 114 -5.06 12.65 -9.94
CA PHE A 114 -3.90 11.86 -10.34
C PHE A 114 -3.83 11.68 -11.86
N LEU A 115 -4.96 11.38 -12.50
CA LEU A 115 -5.03 11.09 -13.94
C LEU A 115 -4.83 12.34 -14.82
N LEU A 116 -5.38 13.49 -14.40
CA LEU A 116 -5.35 14.74 -15.17
C LEU A 116 -4.10 15.57 -14.92
N GLN A 117 -3.47 15.45 -13.75
CA GLN A 117 -2.26 16.21 -13.41
C GLN A 117 -1.17 16.11 -14.49
N PRO A 118 -0.78 14.93 -15.01
CA PRO A 118 0.28 14.86 -16.01
C PRO A 118 -0.09 15.49 -17.36
N ILE A 119 -1.38 15.73 -17.63
CA ILE A 119 -1.89 16.29 -18.89
C ILE A 119 -2.06 17.81 -18.76
N LEU A 120 -2.84 18.25 -17.76
CA LEU A 120 -3.25 19.65 -17.59
C LEU A 120 -2.23 20.48 -16.80
N PHE A 121 -1.56 19.86 -15.83
CA PHE A 121 -0.67 20.53 -14.87
C PHE A 121 0.68 19.80 -14.74
N PRO A 122 1.44 19.65 -15.85
CA PRO A 122 2.72 18.95 -15.80
C PRO A 122 3.69 19.62 -14.84
N PHE A 123 4.44 18.81 -14.09
CA PHE A 123 5.43 19.32 -13.16
C PHE A 123 6.59 20.03 -13.87
N ARG A 124 7.33 20.85 -13.12
CA ARG A 124 8.39 21.71 -13.68
C ARG A 124 9.46 20.88 -14.38
N ALA A 125 9.85 19.75 -13.79
CA ALA A 125 10.85 18.85 -14.36
C ALA A 125 10.38 18.17 -15.67
N GLU A 126 9.08 18.19 -15.96
CA GLU A 126 8.47 17.41 -17.04
C GLU A 126 7.75 18.27 -18.09
N LYS A 127 7.68 19.59 -17.87
CA LYS A 127 6.87 20.52 -18.68
C LYS A 127 7.29 20.55 -20.15
N ALA A 128 8.60 20.45 -20.41
CA ALA A 128 9.16 20.43 -21.77
C ALA A 128 9.09 19.04 -22.42
N LEU A 129 8.72 17.99 -21.68
CA LEU A 129 8.69 16.63 -22.19
C LEU A 129 7.33 16.32 -22.85
N PRO A 130 7.33 15.58 -23.98
CA PRO A 130 6.13 14.93 -24.50
C PRO A 130 5.46 14.04 -23.45
N LEU A 131 4.13 13.91 -23.53
CA LEU A 131 3.32 13.21 -22.52
C LEU A 131 3.85 11.81 -22.18
N PHE A 132 4.16 11.00 -23.20
CA PHE A 132 4.64 9.62 -23.03
C PHE A 132 6.04 9.50 -22.41
N LEU A 133 6.79 10.60 -22.32
CA LEU A 133 8.10 10.64 -21.66
C LEU A 133 8.02 11.11 -20.20
N ARG A 134 6.89 11.70 -19.79
CA ARG A 134 6.67 12.14 -18.40
C ARG A 134 6.60 10.92 -17.48
N TYR A 135 7.42 10.92 -16.43
CA TYR A 135 7.37 10.00 -15.30
C TYR A 135 5.97 9.97 -14.68
N SER A 136 5.36 11.13 -14.39
CA SER A 136 4.02 11.22 -13.79
C SER A 136 2.95 10.51 -14.64
N PHE A 137 3.02 10.65 -15.97
CA PHE A 137 2.14 9.94 -16.89
C PHE A 137 2.38 8.43 -16.86
N LYS A 138 3.64 7.98 -16.98
CA LYS A 138 4.00 6.56 -16.92
C LYS A 138 3.58 5.90 -15.61
N ALA A 139 3.78 6.59 -14.48
CA ALA A 139 3.39 6.10 -13.16
C ALA A 139 1.88 5.89 -13.09
N ASN A 140 1.08 6.87 -13.54
CA ASN A 140 -0.38 6.73 -13.58
C ASN A 140 -0.83 5.60 -14.50
N VAL A 141 -0.24 5.45 -15.69
CA VAL A 141 -0.59 4.35 -16.60
C VAL A 141 -0.30 3.00 -15.96
N TRP A 142 0.87 2.82 -15.34
CA TRP A 142 1.19 1.59 -14.63
C TRP A 142 0.24 1.30 -13.48
N ILE A 143 -0.08 2.31 -12.67
CA ILE A 143 -0.99 2.15 -11.55
C ILE A 143 -2.41 1.82 -12.03
N ALA A 144 -2.88 2.43 -13.12
CA ALA A 144 -4.17 2.10 -13.73
C ALA A 144 -4.20 0.65 -14.24
N ILE A 145 -3.13 0.17 -14.85
CA ILE A 145 -2.99 -1.24 -15.26
C ILE A 145 -3.04 -2.16 -14.04
N PHE A 146 -2.27 -1.85 -12.99
CA PHE A 146 -2.25 -2.64 -11.75
C PHE A 146 -3.61 -2.66 -11.06
N SER A 147 -4.28 -1.51 -10.98
CA SER A 147 -5.65 -1.39 -10.47
C SER A 147 -6.59 -2.27 -11.29
N PHE A 148 -6.55 -2.19 -12.63
CA PHE A 148 -7.41 -3.01 -13.47
C PHE A 148 -7.15 -4.51 -13.28
N VAL A 149 -5.90 -4.95 -13.32
CA VAL A 149 -5.54 -6.37 -13.14
C VAL A 149 -5.95 -6.86 -11.75
N GLY A 150 -5.69 -6.07 -10.71
CA GLY A 150 -6.04 -6.38 -9.32
C GLY A 150 -7.55 -6.55 -9.15
N ASN A 151 -8.35 -5.66 -9.73
CA ASN A 151 -9.81 -5.68 -9.60
C ASN A 151 -10.50 -6.64 -10.58
N TYR A 152 -9.95 -6.89 -11.76
CA TYR A 152 -10.64 -7.70 -12.77
C TYR A 152 -10.27 -9.18 -12.70
N TRP A 153 -8.98 -9.51 -12.55
CA TRP A 153 -8.49 -10.87 -12.73
C TRP A 153 -8.36 -11.65 -11.42
N TYR A 154 -7.81 -11.02 -10.38
CA TYR A 154 -7.50 -11.70 -9.12
C TYR A 154 -8.69 -11.71 -8.12
N THR A 155 -9.71 -10.89 -8.34
CA THR A 155 -10.89 -10.77 -7.46
C THR A 155 -11.76 -12.03 -7.39
N HIS A 156 -11.78 -12.84 -8.45
CA HIS A 156 -12.52 -14.10 -8.44
C HIS A 156 -12.07 -15.05 -7.33
N TYR A 157 -10.78 -15.03 -6.96
CA TYR A 157 -10.28 -15.83 -5.83
C TYR A 157 -10.87 -15.36 -4.49
N PHE A 158 -10.99 -14.06 -4.27
CA PHE A 158 -11.61 -13.51 -3.05
C PHE A 158 -13.08 -13.91 -2.94
N TYR A 159 -13.80 -13.91 -4.06
CA TYR A 159 -15.24 -14.25 -4.06
C TYR A 159 -15.47 -15.75 -3.94
N ALA A 160 -14.65 -16.57 -4.60
CA ALA A 160 -14.80 -18.02 -4.59
C ALA A 160 -14.30 -18.65 -3.28
N VAL A 161 -13.13 -18.21 -2.79
CA VAL A 161 -12.43 -18.81 -1.63
C VAL A 161 -12.83 -18.12 -0.33
N LEU A 162 -12.76 -16.79 -0.27
CA LEU A 162 -13.02 -16.02 0.97
C LEU A 162 -14.49 -15.64 1.14
N LYS A 163 -15.32 -15.85 0.11
CA LYS A 163 -16.76 -15.49 0.09
C LYS A 163 -17.04 -14.01 0.39
N ALA A 164 -16.03 -13.15 0.27
CA ALA A 164 -16.20 -11.71 0.39
C ALA A 164 -17.13 -11.23 -0.73
N ARG A 165 -18.13 -10.41 -0.42
CA ARG A 165 -18.99 -9.79 -1.43
C ARG A 165 -19.26 -8.35 -1.03
N TYR A 166 -19.09 -7.43 -1.97
CA TYR A 166 -19.55 -6.07 -1.79
C TYR A 166 -21.08 -6.05 -1.76
N THR A 167 -21.67 -5.45 -0.73
CA THR A 167 -23.12 -5.38 -0.53
C THR A 167 -23.71 -4.02 -0.84
N PHE A 168 -22.88 -3.00 -1.04
CA PHE A 168 -23.32 -1.64 -1.35
C PHE A 168 -23.81 -1.51 -2.81
N PRO A 169 -24.71 -0.54 -3.09
CA PRO A 169 -25.23 -0.32 -4.44
C PRO A 169 -24.10 0.14 -5.38
N ALA A 170 -23.94 -0.53 -6.53
CA ALA A 170 -22.88 -0.21 -7.47
C ALA A 170 -23.17 -0.69 -8.89
N HIS A 171 -22.62 0.04 -9.86
CA HIS A 171 -22.41 -0.46 -11.22
C HIS A 171 -21.27 -1.48 -11.20
N ARG A 172 -21.47 -2.66 -11.78
CA ARG A 172 -20.54 -3.78 -11.63
C ARG A 172 -19.94 -4.24 -12.95
N LEU A 173 -18.68 -4.62 -12.89
CA LEU A 173 -17.95 -5.34 -13.93
C LEU A 173 -17.34 -6.59 -13.30
N ASN A 174 -17.70 -7.77 -13.80
CA ASN A 174 -17.27 -9.05 -13.21
C ASN A 174 -17.60 -9.16 -11.70
N ASP A 175 -18.81 -8.76 -11.32
CA ASP A 175 -19.29 -8.64 -9.93
C ASP A 175 -18.54 -7.65 -9.02
N VAL A 176 -17.51 -6.98 -9.54
CA VAL A 176 -16.76 -5.94 -8.82
C VAL A 176 -17.35 -4.56 -9.11
N PRO A 177 -17.68 -3.76 -8.08
CA PRO A 177 -18.05 -2.36 -8.24
C PRO A 177 -17.03 -1.56 -9.05
N ILE A 178 -17.46 -0.93 -10.14
CA ILE A 178 -16.59 -0.14 -11.02
C ILE A 178 -15.95 1.04 -10.26
N ALA A 179 -16.65 1.60 -9.27
CA ALA A 179 -16.12 2.64 -8.40
C ALA A 179 -14.81 2.24 -7.72
N LEU A 180 -14.61 0.95 -7.42
CA LEU A 180 -13.41 0.45 -6.77
C LEU A 180 -12.19 0.41 -7.71
N PHE A 181 -12.38 0.31 -9.02
CA PHE A 181 -11.28 0.48 -9.97
C PHE A 181 -10.70 1.91 -9.89
N PHE A 182 -11.57 2.91 -9.74
CA PHE A 182 -11.13 4.29 -9.53
C PHE A 182 -10.59 4.50 -8.11
N ALA A 183 -11.22 3.89 -7.10
CA ALA A 183 -10.75 3.98 -5.72
C ALA A 183 -9.32 3.46 -5.60
N THR A 184 -9.10 2.22 -6.06
CA THR A 184 -7.78 1.59 -6.03
C THR A 184 -6.72 2.40 -6.77
N HIS A 185 -7.05 3.23 -7.76
CA HIS A 185 -6.08 4.09 -8.42
C HIS A 185 -5.40 5.07 -7.45
N PHE A 186 -6.17 5.84 -6.67
CA PHE A 186 -5.59 6.80 -5.73
C PHE A 186 -5.02 6.10 -4.48
N TYR A 187 -5.60 4.98 -4.04
CA TYR A 187 -5.02 4.14 -2.99
C TYR A 187 -3.65 3.58 -3.42
N PHE A 188 -3.53 3.06 -4.64
CA PHE A 188 -2.28 2.50 -5.15
C PHE A 188 -1.22 3.58 -5.42
N CYS A 189 -1.62 4.81 -5.78
CA CYS A 189 -0.69 5.95 -5.79
C CYS A 189 -0.10 6.22 -4.39
N THR A 190 -0.95 6.18 -3.36
CA THR A 190 -0.53 6.29 -1.95
C THR A 190 0.41 5.15 -1.56
N TYR A 191 0.04 3.90 -1.83
CA TYR A 191 0.87 2.73 -1.50
C TYR A 191 2.19 2.71 -2.27
N HIS A 192 2.18 3.09 -3.54
CA HIS A 192 3.39 3.23 -4.35
C HIS A 192 4.33 4.28 -3.74
N THR A 193 3.80 5.39 -3.25
CA THR A 193 4.61 6.45 -2.64
C THR A 193 5.17 6.02 -1.29
N PHE A 194 4.34 5.47 -0.40
CA PHE A 194 4.81 5.00 0.92
C PHE A 194 5.81 3.84 0.81
N SER A 195 5.56 2.86 -0.05
CA SER A 195 6.51 1.75 -0.28
C SER A 195 7.85 2.27 -0.80
N ASN A 196 7.86 3.16 -1.80
CA ASN A 196 9.10 3.80 -2.27
C ASN A 196 9.85 4.52 -1.15
N ILE A 197 9.14 5.25 -0.28
CA ILE A 197 9.75 5.98 0.84
C ILE A 197 10.38 5.01 1.85
N ILE A 198 9.63 3.97 2.25
CA ILE A 198 10.09 2.96 3.22
C ILE A 198 11.30 2.19 2.67
N LEU A 199 11.20 1.68 1.44
CA LEU A 199 12.26 0.86 0.85
C LEU A 199 13.53 1.68 0.58
N ARG A 200 13.39 2.88 0.03
CA ARG A 200 14.52 3.82 -0.14
C ARG A 200 15.19 4.15 1.17
N ARG A 201 14.40 4.29 2.25
CA ARG A 201 14.93 4.57 3.58
C ARG A 201 15.82 3.44 4.08
N ILE A 202 15.42 2.20 3.84
CA ILE A 202 16.22 1.02 4.20
C ILE A 202 17.52 1.00 3.40
N GLU A 203 17.44 1.25 2.10
CA GLU A 203 18.61 1.22 1.21
C GLU A 203 19.61 2.35 1.48
N THR A 204 19.13 3.54 1.82
CA THR A 204 20.00 4.71 2.07
C THR A 204 20.54 4.74 3.50
N ARG A 205 19.84 4.16 4.49
CA ARG A 205 20.27 4.18 5.89
C ARG A 205 21.26 3.08 6.25
N TYR A 206 21.14 1.90 5.67
CA TYR A 206 21.89 0.72 6.11
C TYR A 206 22.89 0.26 5.05
N LEU A 207 24.03 -0.26 5.51
CA LEU A 207 25.05 -0.83 4.63
C LEU A 207 24.50 -2.06 3.89
N PRO A 208 24.91 -2.30 2.63
CA PRO A 208 24.53 -3.51 1.91
C PRO A 208 25.07 -4.75 2.63
N GLY A 209 24.17 -5.70 2.88
CA GLY A 209 24.48 -6.94 3.59
C GLY A 209 23.23 -7.80 3.73
N TRP A 210 23.41 -9.03 4.20
CA TRP A 210 22.31 -10.00 4.28
C TRP A 210 21.19 -9.53 5.23
N SER A 211 21.55 -8.98 6.40
CA SER A 211 20.58 -8.44 7.35
C SER A 211 19.73 -7.31 6.76
N ARG A 212 20.31 -6.43 5.94
CA ARG A 212 19.56 -5.37 5.24
C ARG A 212 18.59 -5.95 4.22
N THR A 213 19.02 -6.96 3.46
CA THR A 213 18.15 -7.62 2.47
C THR A 213 16.97 -8.31 3.15
N VAL A 214 17.20 -9.02 4.25
CA VAL A 214 16.13 -9.63 5.05
C VAL A 214 15.19 -8.55 5.60
N PHE A 215 15.73 -7.45 6.12
CA PHE A 215 14.92 -6.34 6.62
C PHE A 215 14.09 -5.65 5.52
N PHE A 216 14.65 -5.50 4.31
CA PHE A 216 13.95 -4.97 3.15
C PHE A 216 12.73 -5.82 2.79
N TRP A 217 12.91 -7.14 2.67
CA TRP A 217 11.80 -8.05 2.36
C TRP A 217 10.80 -8.15 3.52
N ALA A 218 11.26 -8.12 4.76
CA ALA A 218 10.39 -8.05 5.92
C ALA A 218 9.51 -6.78 5.89
N ALA A 219 10.06 -5.64 5.49
CA ALA A 219 9.29 -4.41 5.32
C ALA A 219 8.24 -4.51 4.19
N VAL A 220 8.55 -5.20 3.09
CA VAL A 220 7.56 -5.49 2.04
C VAL A 220 6.42 -6.34 2.59
N VAL A 221 6.74 -7.44 3.29
CA VAL A 221 5.74 -8.33 3.89
C VAL A 221 4.88 -7.59 4.92
N ALA A 222 5.51 -6.80 5.79
CA ALA A 222 4.82 -6.02 6.81
C ALA A 222 3.88 -4.99 6.18
N PHE A 223 4.35 -4.26 5.16
CA PHE A 223 3.53 -3.25 4.50
C PHE A 223 2.36 -3.88 3.74
N SER A 224 2.58 -4.97 3.01
CA SER A 224 1.51 -5.70 2.31
C SER A 224 0.47 -6.27 3.28
N TYR A 225 0.91 -6.82 4.43
CA TYR A 225 -0.01 -7.30 5.46
C TYR A 225 -0.80 -6.15 6.08
N PHE A 226 -0.12 -5.04 6.40
CA PHE A 226 -0.76 -3.85 6.94
C PHE A 226 -1.84 -3.30 5.99
N THR A 227 -1.54 -3.15 4.70
CA THR A 227 -2.53 -2.66 3.74
C THR A 227 -3.71 -3.65 3.60
N GLY A 228 -3.44 -4.95 3.56
CA GLY A 228 -4.51 -5.96 3.48
C GLY A 228 -5.33 -6.14 4.75
N PHE A 229 -4.83 -5.72 5.92
CA PHE A 229 -5.58 -5.70 7.17
C PHE A 229 -6.47 -4.46 7.31
N MET A 230 -6.04 -3.33 6.75
CA MET A 230 -6.77 -2.06 6.82
C MET A 230 -7.87 -1.93 5.76
N GLU A 231 -7.88 -2.79 4.74
CA GLU A 231 -8.92 -2.91 3.69
C GLU A 231 -9.99 -3.94 4.08
#